data_AF-A0A914Z8L8-F1
#
_entry.id   AF-A0A914Z8L8-F1
#
_cell.length_a   1.000
_cell.length_b   1.000
_cell.length_c   1.000
_cell.angle_alpha   90.00
_cell.angle_beta   90.00
_cell.angle_gamma   90.00
#
_symmetry.space_group_name_H-M   'P 1'
#
loop_
_entity.id
_entity.type
_entity.pdbx_description
1 polymer ?
#
loop_
_entity_poly.entity_id
_entity_poly.type
_entity_poly.pdbx_seq_one_letter_code
_entity_poly.pdbx_strand_id
1 'polypeptide(L)' 'MADDIKVAVVGAMSGPIAQWGDMEFNGARQAIKDINAKGGIKGDKLVGVEYDDACDPKQAVAVANKIVN' A
#
# COMPACT_ATOMS: atom_id res chain seq x y z
N MET A 1 15.30 16.24 9.82
CA MET A 1 13.91 16.03 10.26
C MET A 1 13.51 14.69 9.68
N ALA A 2 12.71 13.88 10.38
CA ALA A 2 12.28 12.59 9.83
C ALA A 2 11.15 12.86 8.82
N ASP A 3 11.31 12.38 7.59
CA ASP A 3 10.32 12.55 6.54
C ASP A 3 9.43 11.31 6.42
N ASP A 4 8.24 11.49 5.83
CA ASP A 4 7.32 10.40 5.55
C ASP A 4 7.57 9.86 4.13
N ILE A 5 7.98 8.59 4.04
CA ILE A 5 8.10 7.84 2.80
C ILE A 5 6.76 7.16 2.52
N LYS A 6 6.03 7.65 1.52
CA LYS A 6 4.77 7.03 1.10
C LYS A 6 5.04 5.72 0.34
N VAL A 7 4.35 4.67 0.76
CA VAL A 7 4.37 3.36 0.10
C VAL A 7 2.97 3.04 -0.37
N ALA A 8 2.76 3.07 -1.69
CA ALA A 8 1.48 2.66 -2.25
C ALA A 8 1.35 1.13 -2.19
N VAL A 9 0.21 0.65 -1.69
CA VAL A 9 -0.18 -0.76 -1.66
C VAL A 9 -1.43 -0.87 -2.53
N VAL A 10 -1.39 -1.72 -3.55
CA VAL A 10 -2.43 -1.81 -4.56
C VAL A 10 -2.87 -3.25 -4.69
N GLY A 11 -4.16 -3.49 -4.52
CA GLY A 11 -4.75 -4.81 -4.66
C GLY A 11 -6.27 -4.74 -4.67
N ALA A 12 -6.90 -5.89 -4.87
CA ALA A 12 -8.36 -5.96 -4.94
C ALA A 12 -8.98 -5.85 -3.55
N MET A 13 -9.52 -4.69 -3.20
CA MET A 13 -10.31 -4.50 -1.97
C MET A 13 -11.81 -4.78 -2.18
N SER A 14 -12.25 -4.83 -3.43
CA SER A 14 -13.62 -5.10 -3.81
C SER A 14 -13.76 -6.24 -4.81
N GLY A 15 -14.99 -6.69 -5.02
CA GLY A 15 -15.31 -7.76 -5.95
C GLY A 15 -15.10 -9.18 -5.38
N PRO A 16 -15.21 -10.21 -6.24
CA PRO A 16 -15.28 -11.61 -5.80
C PRO A 16 -13.97 -12.15 -5.20
N ILE A 17 -12.86 -11.43 -5.37
CA ILE A 17 -11.54 -11.84 -4.90
C ILE A 17 -10.99 -10.95 -3.78
N ALA A 18 -11.82 -10.10 -3.17
CA ALA A 18 -11.42 -9.15 -2.13
C ALA A 18 -10.67 -9.79 -0.95
N GLN A 19 -10.99 -11.05 -0.61
CA GLN A 19 -10.29 -11.82 0.42
C GLN A 19 -8.77 -11.90 0.21
N TRP A 20 -8.30 -11.90 -1.03
CA TRP A 20 -6.88 -11.93 -1.35
C TRP A 20 -6.22 -10.57 -1.11
N GLY A 21 -6.92 -9.49 -1.46
CA GLY A 21 -6.47 -8.14 -1.11
C GLY A 21 -6.41 -7.95 0.40
N ASP A 22 -7.41 -8.41 1.17
CA ASP A 22 -7.36 -8.33 2.63
C ASP A 22 -6.08 -8.94 3.21
N MET A 23 -5.65 -10.11 2.70
CA MET A 23 -4.40 -10.74 3.11
C MET A 23 -3.17 -9.88 2.74
N GLU A 24 -3.16 -9.31 1.54
CA GLU A 24 -2.10 -8.40 1.08
C GLU A 24 -2.00 -7.13 1.94
N PHE A 25 -3.10 -6.41 2.14
CA PHE A 25 -3.15 -5.18 2.94
C PHE A 25 -2.79 -5.45 4.40
N ASN A 26 -3.25 -6.55 4.97
CA ASN A 26 -2.85 -6.96 6.32
C ASN A 26 -1.33 -7.18 6.42
N GLY A 27 -0.74 -7.88 5.44
CA GLY A 27 0.70 -8.09 5.38
C GLY A 27 1.48 -6.78 5.25
N ALA A 28 1.05 -5.90 4.34
CA ALA A 28 1.69 -4.61 4.11
C ALA A 28 1.63 -3.70 5.35
N ARG A 29 0.47 -3.60 6.00
CA ARG A 29 0.31 -2.83 7.25
C ARG A 29 1.21 -3.35 8.36
N GLN A 30 1.27 -4.67 8.54
CA GLN A 30 2.12 -5.28 9.56
C GLN A 30 3.62 -5.04 9.27
N ALA A 31 4.05 -5.20 8.01
CA ALA A 31 5.42 -4.93 7.60
C ALA A 31 5.83 -3.46 7.83
N ILE A 32 4.97 -2.50 7.44
CA ILE A 32 5.20 -1.06 7.67
C ILE A 32 5.33 -0.78 9.17
N LYS A 33 4.44 -1.35 9.99
CA LYS A 33 4.49 -1.21 11.45
C LYS A 33 5.81 -1.73 12.02
N ASP A 34 6.25 -2.91 11.60
CA ASP A 34 7.48 -3.54 12.10
C ASP A 34 8.75 -2.79 11.65
N ILE A 35 8.77 -2.28 10.42
CA ILE A 35 9.87 -1.45 9.92
C ILE A 35 9.96 -0.13 10.69
N ASN A 36 8.83 0.56 10.86
CA ASN A 36 8.78 1.81 11.61
C ASN A 36 9.16 1.62 13.08
N ALA A 37 8.76 0.51 13.71
CA ALA A 37 9.15 0.16 15.07
C ALA A 37 10.68 -0.06 15.22
N LYS A 38 11.37 -0.45 14.14
CA LYS A 38 12.83 -0.61 14.08
C LYS A 38 13.59 0.68 13.72
N GLY A 39 12.91 1.83 13.71
CA GLY A 39 13.52 3.12 13.40
C GLY A 39 13.32 3.57 11.95
N GLY A 40 12.44 2.90 11.20
CA GLY A 40 12.10 3.29 9.84
C GLY A 40 13.25 3.03 8.84
N ILE A 41 13.29 3.80 7.76
CA ILE A 41 14.32 3.72 6.72
C ILE A 41 15.22 4.94 6.85
N LYS A 42 16.46 4.75 7.33
CA LYS A 42 17.41 5.85 7.58
C LYS A 42 16.87 6.96 8.50
N GLY A 43 15.91 6.64 9.38
CA GLY A 43 15.24 7.59 10.27
C GLY A 43 13.89 8.11 9.76
N ASP A 44 13.55 7.84 8.51
CA ASP A 44 12.28 8.24 7.89
C ASP A 44 11.20 7.17 8.11
N LYS A 45 9.94 7.60 8.24
CA LYS A 45 8.81 6.70 8.51
C LYS A 45 8.12 6.27 7.22
N LEU A 46 7.80 4.99 7.12
CA LEU A 46 6.94 4.48 6.06
C LEU A 46 5.47 4.82 6.35
N VAL A 47 4.76 5.35 5.36
CA VAL A 47 3.31 5.61 5.40
C VAL A 47 2.64 4.83 4.28
N GLY A 48 1.86 3.81 4.65
CA GLY A 48 1.10 3.02 3.68
C GLY A 48 -0.06 3.83 3.09
N VAL A 49 -0.22 3.78 1.78
CA VAL A 49 -1.35 4.36 1.05
C VAL A 49 -2.01 3.26 0.23
N GLU A 50 -3.22 2.89 0.61
CA GLU A 50 -3.92 1.73 0.05
C GLU A 50 -4.83 2.17 -1.11
N TYR A 51 -4.82 1.41 -2.20
CA TYR A 51 -5.65 1.65 -3.38
C TYR A 51 -6.32 0.37 -3.86
N ASP A 52 -7.61 0.49 -4.19
CA ASP A 52 -8.38 -0.61 -4.77
C ASP A 52 -8.21 -0.58 -6.28
N ASP A 53 -7.71 -1.67 -6.87
CA ASP A 53 -7.72 -1.85 -8.32
C ASP A 53 -8.83 -2.79 -8.80
N ALA A 54 -9.61 -3.36 -7.88
CA ALA A 54 -10.66 -4.34 -8.12
C ALA A 54 -10.23 -5.55 -8.98
N CYS A 55 -8.92 -5.80 -9.11
CA CYS A 55 -8.35 -6.71 -10.11
C CYS A 55 -8.81 -6.43 -11.55
N ASP A 56 -9.13 -5.17 -11.85
CA ASP A 56 -9.51 -4.71 -13.19
C ASP A 56 -8.33 -4.00 -13.88
N PRO A 57 -7.97 -4.38 -15.12
CA PRO A 57 -6.84 -3.79 -15.82
C PRO A 57 -6.95 -2.27 -16.04
N LYS A 58 -8.15 -1.72 -16.27
CA LYS A 58 -8.33 -0.28 -16.51
C LYS A 58 -8.19 0.48 -15.20
N GLN A 59 -8.78 -0.03 -14.13
CA GLN A 59 -8.67 0.58 -12.80
C GLN A 59 -7.23 0.52 -12.29
N ALA A 60 -6.51 -0.59 -12.48
CA ALA A 60 -5.09 -0.70 -12.15
C ALA A 60 -4.23 0.38 -12.84
N VAL A 61 -4.46 0.64 -14.13
CA VAL A 61 -3.78 1.73 -14.86
C VAL A 61 -4.13 3.10 -14.27
N ALA A 62 -5.40 3.35 -13.93
CA ALA A 62 -5.83 4.61 -13.34
C ALA A 62 -5.21 4.83 -11.94
N VAL A 63 -5.15 3.78 -11.12
CA VAL A 63 -4.50 3.78 -9.80
C VAL A 63 -3.00 4.04 -9.94
N ALA A 64 -2.31 3.35 -10.85
CA ALA A 64 -0.88 3.57 -11.09
C ALA A 64 -0.58 5.02 -11.48
N ASN A 65 -1.39 5.61 -12.37
CA ASN A 65 -1.25 7.03 -12.73
C ASN A 65 -1.51 7.97 -11.55
N LYS A 66 -2.47 7.65 -10.67
CA LYS A 66 -2.74 8.43 -9.46
C LYS A 66 -1.61 8.36 -8.41
N ILE A 67 -0.86 7.26 -8.38
CA ILE A 67 0.24 7.08 -7.42
C ILE A 67 1.45 7.93 -7.78
N VAL A 68 1.75 8.06 -9.07
CA VAL A 68 2.99 8.70 -9.55
C VAL A 68 2.84 10.19 -9.88
N ASN A 69 1.61 10.67 -10.11
CA ASN A 69 1.30 12.08 -10.43
C ASN A 69 0.68 12.79 -9.23
#